data_AF-A0A9X8H7F7-F1
#
_entry.id   AF-A0A9X8H7F7-F1
#
_cell.length_a   1.000
_cell.length_b   1.000
_cell.length_c   1.000
_cell.angle_alpha   90.00
_cell.angle_beta   90.00
_cell.angle_gamma   90.00
#
_symmetry.space_group_name_H-M   'P 1'
#
loop_
_entity.id
_entity.type
_entity.pdbx_description
1 polymer ?
#
loop_
_entity_poly.entity_id
_entity_poly.type
_entity_poly.pdbx_seq_one_letter_code
_entity_poly.pdbx_strand_id
1 'polypeptide(L)'
;MDESATATQQRRLGEYEKQSIYTVLSLRSANGKPRYGDVSQQAQLYGVSTRTIQRVWTKGAEGNGFKTVIPKRRKPSEVAALQDRVSKLPLLQKMDIRTMAETLSMPKTTLHRRFKNGELVRKHSSLKPMLSEDNVKKRLQYALSFAN
;
A
#
# COMPACT_ATOMS: atom_id res chain seq x y z
N MET A 1 -6.39 -15.43 -40.44
CA MET A 1 -6.14 -14.01 -40.14
C MET A 1 -6.40 -13.84 -38.67
N ASP A 2 -5.33 -13.66 -37.90
CA ASP A 2 -5.32 -13.76 -36.44
C ASP A 2 -5.36 -12.35 -35.85
N GLU A 3 -6.53 -11.95 -35.35
CA GLU A 3 -6.77 -10.62 -34.76
C GLU A 3 -6.62 -10.70 -33.25
N SER A 4 -5.36 -10.67 -32.80
CA SER A 4 -5.00 -10.57 -31.39
C SER A 4 -5.27 -9.15 -30.88
N ALA A 5 -6.45 -8.93 -30.28
CA ALA A 5 -6.75 -7.73 -29.51
C ALA A 5 -5.89 -7.70 -28.23
N THR A 6 -4.71 -7.09 -28.30
CA THR A 6 -3.83 -6.90 -27.14
C THR A 6 -4.42 -5.85 -26.21
N ALA A 7 -4.72 -6.24 -24.96
CA ALA A 7 -5.14 -5.34 -23.90
C ALA A 7 -4.20 -4.11 -23.83
N THR A 8 -4.73 -2.91 -24.06
CA THR A 8 -3.95 -1.67 -24.07
C THR A 8 -3.50 -1.34 -22.65
N GLN A 9 -2.36 -1.89 -22.24
CA GLN A 9 -1.68 -1.53 -21.00
C GLN A 9 -1.35 -0.03 -21.07
N GLN A 10 -2.09 0.82 -20.34
CA GLN A 10 -1.86 2.26 -20.35
C GLN A 10 -0.47 2.58 -19.78
N ARG A 11 0.47 2.96 -20.66
CA ARG A 11 1.81 3.40 -20.25
C ARG A 11 1.71 4.61 -19.32
N ARG A 12 2.33 4.51 -18.14
CA ARG A 12 2.46 5.62 -17.19
C ARG A 12 3.74 6.39 -17.44
N LEU A 13 3.62 7.67 -17.77
CA LEU A 13 4.75 8.58 -17.89
C LEU A 13 5.38 8.84 -16.51
N GLY A 14 6.70 8.71 -16.43
CA GLY A 14 7.54 9.13 -15.30
C GLY A 14 7.57 10.65 -15.10
N GLU A 15 8.20 11.10 -14.03
CA GLU A 15 8.33 12.54 -13.74
C GLU A 15 9.21 13.24 -14.78
N TYR A 16 10.37 12.68 -15.08
CA TYR A 16 11.30 13.20 -16.08
C TYR A 16 10.68 13.24 -17.48
N GLU A 17 9.98 12.18 -17.91
CA GLU A 17 9.31 12.17 -19.22
C GLU A 17 8.28 13.30 -19.34
N LYS A 18 7.49 13.55 -18.29
CA LYS A 18 6.53 14.67 -18.28
C LYS A 18 7.22 16.03 -18.34
N GLN A 19 8.32 16.20 -17.61
CA GLN A 19 9.13 17.41 -17.66
C GLN A 19 9.68 17.65 -19.08
N SER A 20 10.26 16.63 -19.70
CA SER A 20 10.79 16.70 -21.07
C SER A 20 9.72 17.02 -22.10
N ILE A 21 8.53 16.41 -22.00
CA ILE A 21 7.39 16.73 -22.87
C ILE A 21 7.00 18.20 -22.71
N TYR A 22 6.88 18.66 -21.46
CA TYR A 22 6.49 20.04 -21.20
C TYR A 22 7.52 21.06 -21.70
N THR A 23 8.82 20.82 -21.49
CA THR A 23 9.86 21.74 -21.98
C THR A 23 9.86 21.85 -23.50
N VAL A 24 9.71 20.73 -24.21
CA VAL A 24 9.62 20.71 -25.68
C VAL A 24 8.37 21.45 -26.17
N LEU A 25 7.21 21.18 -25.58
CA LEU A 25 5.97 21.87 -25.96
C LEU A 25 6.00 23.36 -25.62
N SER A 26 6.64 23.73 -24.51
CA SER A 26 6.75 25.13 -24.07
C SER A 26 7.64 25.93 -25.00
N LEU A 27 8.80 25.37 -25.40
CA LEU A 27 9.74 25.99 -26.33
C LEU A 27 9.10 26.25 -27.71
N ARG A 28 8.21 25.35 -28.15
CA ARG A 28 7.52 25.46 -29.45
C ARG A 28 6.17 26.16 -29.38
N SER A 29 5.72 26.53 -28.18
CA SER A 29 4.41 27.15 -27.98
C SER A 29 4.38 28.58 -28.48
N ALA A 30 3.22 28.99 -28.98
CA ALA A 30 2.93 30.38 -29.30
C ALA A 30 1.63 30.76 -28.61
N ASN A 31 1.57 31.96 -28.01
CA ASN A 31 0.38 32.47 -27.31
C ASN A 31 -0.13 31.55 -26.18
N GLY A 32 0.76 30.88 -25.46
CA GLY A 32 0.40 30.01 -24.33
C GLY A 32 -0.32 28.72 -24.73
N LYS A 33 -0.23 28.31 -26.01
CA LYS A 33 -0.81 27.06 -26.52
C LYS A 33 0.24 26.27 -27.30
N PRO A 34 0.26 24.92 -27.19
CA PRO A 34 1.07 24.09 -28.05
C PRO A 34 0.64 24.26 -29.49
N ARG A 35 1.60 24.30 -30.41
CA ARG A 35 1.31 24.37 -31.84
C ARG A 35 0.55 23.12 -32.30
N TYR A 36 -0.26 23.29 -33.34
CA TYR A 36 -0.99 22.18 -33.97
C TYR A 36 0.00 21.08 -34.41
N GLY A 37 -0.34 19.83 -34.09
CA GLY A 37 0.47 18.66 -34.44
C GLY A 37 1.54 18.27 -33.41
N ASP A 38 2.11 19.21 -32.65
CA ASP A 38 3.18 18.90 -31.67
C ASP A 38 2.69 17.93 -30.58
N VAL A 39 1.45 18.08 -30.11
CA VAL A 39 0.84 17.15 -29.14
C VAL A 39 0.73 15.73 -29.71
N SER A 40 0.39 15.61 -30.99
CA SER A 40 0.29 14.32 -31.68
C SER A 40 1.67 13.69 -31.87
N GLN A 41 2.66 14.50 -32.24
CA GLN A 41 4.04 14.06 -32.40
C GLN A 41 4.62 13.54 -31.08
N GLN A 42 4.42 14.26 -29.97
CA GLN A 42 4.86 13.81 -28.65
C GLN A 42 4.09 12.57 -28.19
N ALA A 43 2.79 12.45 -28.50
CA ALA A 43 2.00 11.27 -28.18
C ALA A 43 2.55 10.01 -28.87
N GLN A 44 2.90 10.12 -30.15
CA GLN A 44 3.52 9.05 -30.92
C GLN A 44 4.91 8.70 -30.38
N LEU A 45 5.75 9.70 -30.08
CA LEU A 45 7.11 9.51 -29.58
C LEU A 45 7.16 8.74 -28.26
N TYR A 46 6.25 9.05 -27.33
CA TYR A 46 6.21 8.40 -26.01
C TYR A 46 5.26 7.18 -25.96
N GLY A 47 4.56 6.87 -27.05
CA GLY A 47 3.60 5.75 -27.11
C GLY A 47 2.43 5.93 -26.13
N VAL A 48 1.90 7.14 -26.02
CA VAL A 48 0.78 7.49 -25.12
C VAL A 48 -0.34 8.19 -25.88
N SER A 49 -1.53 8.25 -25.29
CA SER A 49 -2.63 9.01 -25.90
C SER A 49 -2.33 10.51 -25.96
N THR A 50 -2.87 11.18 -26.98
CA THR A 50 -2.83 12.66 -27.10
C THR A 50 -3.42 13.34 -25.86
N ARG A 51 -4.45 12.74 -25.25
CA ARG A 51 -5.06 13.22 -24.00
C ARG A 51 -4.10 13.19 -22.81
N THR A 52 -3.17 12.23 -22.77
CA THR A 52 -2.12 12.18 -21.74
C THR A 52 -1.18 13.38 -21.89
N ILE A 53 -0.73 13.67 -23.11
CA ILE A 53 0.15 14.80 -23.41
C ILE A 53 -0.54 16.14 -23.11
N GLN A 54 -1.82 16.30 -23.47
CA GLN A 54 -2.60 17.49 -23.12
C GLN A 54 -2.68 17.70 -21.59
N ARG A 55 -2.89 16.62 -20.82
CA ARG A 55 -2.88 16.71 -19.35
C ARG A 55 -1.51 17.13 -18.80
N VAL A 56 -0.42 16.68 -19.41
CA VAL A 56 0.93 17.12 -19.05
C VAL A 56 1.09 18.62 -19.32
N TRP A 57 0.63 19.10 -20.47
CA TRP A 57 0.64 20.53 -20.79
C TRP A 57 -0.14 21.37 -19.77
N THR A 58 -1.40 21.02 -19.50
CA THR A 58 -2.25 21.75 -18.54
C THR A 58 -1.60 21.81 -17.16
N LYS A 59 -1.08 20.67 -16.65
CA LYS A 59 -0.43 20.63 -15.34
C LYS A 59 0.85 21.44 -15.26
N GLY A 60 1.66 21.41 -16.33
CA GLY A 60 2.87 22.23 -16.41
C GLY A 60 2.55 23.73 -16.44
N ALA A 61 1.52 24.12 -17.19
CA ALA A 61 1.06 25.50 -17.29
C ALA A 61 0.49 26.04 -15.96
N GLU A 62 -0.13 25.18 -15.15
CA GLU A 62 -0.58 25.51 -13.79
C GLU A 62 0.58 25.72 -12.78
N GLY A 63 1.85 25.49 -13.19
CA GLY A 63 3.01 25.58 -12.29
C GLY A 63 3.13 24.41 -11.31
N ASN A 64 2.22 23.44 -11.39
CA ASN A 64 2.24 22.23 -10.58
C ASN A 64 3.27 21.25 -11.17
N GLY A 65 4.50 21.29 -10.65
CA GLY A 65 5.57 20.39 -11.08
C GLY A 65 5.13 18.91 -11.16
N PHE A 66 5.77 18.14 -12.04
CA PHE A 66 5.36 16.77 -12.39
C PHE A 66 5.64 15.69 -11.34
N LYS A 67 5.66 16.09 -10.05
CA LYS A 67 5.92 15.20 -8.93
C LYS A 67 4.92 14.07 -8.91
N THR A 68 5.44 12.85 -8.91
CA THR A 68 4.59 11.68 -8.68
C THR A 68 4.07 11.74 -7.26
N VAL A 69 2.75 11.71 -7.08
CA VAL A 69 2.13 11.62 -5.76
C VAL A 69 2.50 10.26 -5.19
N ILE A 70 3.56 10.21 -4.39
CA ILE A 70 3.85 9.04 -3.57
C ILE A 70 2.72 8.98 -2.54
N PRO A 71 1.97 7.87 -2.45
CA PRO A 71 0.95 7.74 -1.42
C PRO A 71 1.61 7.99 -0.07
N LYS A 72 1.07 8.93 0.72
CA LYS A 72 1.60 9.24 2.05
C LYS A 72 1.63 7.94 2.87
N ARG A 73 2.82 7.36 3.00
CA ARG A 73 3.05 6.27 3.96
C ARG A 73 2.93 6.89 5.35
N ARG A 74 2.15 6.23 6.21
CA ARG A 74 2.06 6.60 7.62
C ARG A 74 3.46 6.55 8.22
N LYS A 75 3.79 7.51 9.08
CA LYS A 75 5.13 7.57 9.70
C LYS A 75 5.36 6.30 10.54
N PRO A 76 6.56 5.72 10.56
CA PRO A 76 6.88 4.56 11.41
C PRO A 76 6.52 4.80 12.88
N SER A 77 6.67 6.03 13.38
CA SER A 77 6.30 6.43 14.74
C SER A 77 4.82 6.24 15.06
N GLU A 78 3.92 6.48 14.10
CA GLU A 78 2.47 6.25 14.30
C GLU A 78 2.15 4.76 14.41
N VAL A 79 2.89 3.93 13.66
CA VAL A 79 2.71 2.47 13.71
C VAL A 79 3.22 1.94 15.04
N ALA A 80 4.39 2.39 15.49
CA ALA A 80 4.95 2.02 16.79
C ALA A 80 4.04 2.45 17.96
N ALA A 81 3.51 3.68 17.93
CA ALA A 81 2.56 4.16 18.93
C ALA A 81 1.28 3.32 18.95
N LEU A 82 0.80 2.88 17.78
CA LEU A 82 -0.34 1.97 17.71
C LEU A 82 -0.02 0.58 18.29
N GLN A 83 1.13 0.01 17.97
CA GLN A 83 1.56 -1.27 18.52
C GLN A 83 1.65 -1.24 20.05
N ASP A 84 2.20 -0.16 20.62
CA ASP A 84 2.26 0.04 22.06
C ASP A 84 0.85 0.11 22.69
N ARG A 85 -0.07 0.90 22.09
CA ARG A 85 -1.46 0.97 22.53
C ARG A 85 -2.16 -0.39 22.49
N VAL A 86 -1.97 -1.15 21.41
CA VAL A 86 -2.53 -2.51 21.28
C VAL A 86 -1.91 -3.43 22.32
N SER A 87 -0.61 -3.32 22.60
CA SER A 87 0.10 -4.15 23.59
C SER A 87 -0.43 -3.95 25.01
N LYS A 88 -0.87 -2.75 25.36
CA LYS A 88 -1.44 -2.42 26.68
C LYS A 88 -2.85 -2.96 26.91
N LEU A 89 -3.57 -3.39 25.87
CA LEU A 89 -4.92 -3.92 26.02
C LEU A 89 -4.96 -5.28 26.75
N PRO A 90 -6.01 -5.59 27.52
CA PRO A 90 -6.30 -6.94 27.99
C PRO A 90 -6.40 -7.95 26.84
N LEU A 91 -6.06 -9.22 27.09
CA LEU A 91 -6.06 -10.28 26.06
C LEU A 91 -7.42 -10.40 25.36
N LEU A 92 -8.52 -10.38 26.11
CA LEU A 92 -9.87 -10.50 25.55
C LEU A 92 -10.20 -9.40 24.54
N GLN A 93 -9.74 -8.18 24.80
CA GLN A 93 -9.97 -7.01 23.93
C GLN A 93 -9.02 -6.99 22.71
N LYS A 94 -7.97 -7.82 22.71
CA LYS A 94 -7.04 -8.01 21.57
C LYS A 94 -7.51 -9.06 20.56
N MET A 95 -8.41 -9.97 20.95
CA MET A 95 -8.78 -11.11 20.10
C MET A 95 -9.72 -10.71 18.95
N ASP A 96 -10.72 -9.89 19.24
CA ASP A 96 -11.68 -9.42 18.25
C ASP A 96 -11.34 -8.02 17.73
N ILE A 97 -11.33 -7.86 16.41
CA ILE A 97 -11.12 -6.57 15.75
C ILE A 97 -12.25 -5.60 16.10
N ARG A 98 -13.49 -6.08 16.32
CA ARG A 98 -14.60 -5.18 16.68
C ARG A 98 -14.42 -4.60 18.07
N THR A 99 -14.19 -5.44 19.07
CA THR A 99 -13.90 -4.99 20.44
C THR A 99 -12.66 -4.09 20.47
N MET A 100 -11.58 -4.48 19.80
CA MET A 100 -10.36 -3.67 19.72
C MET A 100 -10.59 -2.30 19.09
N ALA A 101 -11.45 -2.22 18.06
CA ALA A 101 -11.83 -0.97 17.41
C ALA A 101 -12.55 -0.03 18.38
N GLU A 102 -13.48 -0.57 19.17
CA GLU A 102 -14.24 0.17 20.18
C GLU A 102 -13.32 0.64 21.31
N THR A 103 -12.44 -0.22 21.82
CA THR A 103 -11.50 0.15 22.89
C THR A 103 -10.45 1.19 22.46
N LEU A 104 -9.98 1.12 21.21
CA LEU A 104 -8.97 2.07 20.69
C LEU A 104 -9.60 3.32 20.07
N SER A 105 -10.93 3.42 20.02
CA SER A 105 -11.68 4.45 19.29
C SER A 105 -11.20 4.61 17.85
N MET A 106 -11.05 3.50 17.13
CA MET A 106 -10.57 3.48 15.76
C MET A 106 -11.49 2.70 14.81
N PRO A 107 -11.57 3.07 13.53
CA PRO A 107 -12.34 2.30 12.56
C PRO A 107 -11.80 0.88 12.37
N LYS A 108 -12.72 -0.10 12.32
CA LYS A 108 -12.43 -1.52 12.04
C LYS A 108 -11.62 -1.71 10.75
N THR A 109 -11.94 -0.93 9.72
CA THR A 109 -11.22 -0.93 8.43
C THR A 109 -9.76 -0.54 8.55
N THR A 110 -9.45 0.40 9.47
CA THR A 110 -8.07 0.82 9.74
C THR A 110 -7.32 -0.32 10.40
N LEU A 111 -7.84 -0.90 11.48
CA LEU A 111 -7.22 -2.05 12.14
C LEU A 111 -7.03 -3.24 11.18
N HIS A 112 -8.04 -3.58 10.39
CA HIS A 112 -7.95 -4.65 9.39
C HIS A 112 -6.81 -4.41 8.39
N ARG A 113 -6.67 -3.19 7.87
CA ARG A 113 -5.56 -2.83 6.98
C ARG A 113 -4.20 -2.97 7.68
N ARG A 114 -4.10 -2.61 8.97
CA ARG A 114 -2.85 -2.75 9.76
C ARG A 114 -2.44 -4.21 9.92
N PHE A 115 -3.40 -5.10 10.20
CA PHE A 115 -3.16 -6.54 10.22
C PHE A 115 -2.73 -7.06 8.85
N LYS A 116 -3.41 -6.65 7.76
CA LYS A 116 -3.06 -7.05 6.39
C LYS A 116 -1.65 -6.58 5.97
N ASN A 117 -1.25 -5.40 6.42
CA ASN A 117 0.09 -4.85 6.16
C ASN A 117 1.19 -5.49 7.02
N GLY A 118 0.87 -6.39 7.96
CA GLY A 118 1.83 -6.98 8.90
C GLY A 118 2.30 -6.02 10.00
N GLU A 119 1.67 -4.86 10.13
CA GLU A 119 2.00 -3.85 11.14
C GLU A 119 1.48 -4.25 12.52
N LEU A 120 0.40 -5.02 12.57
CA LEU A 120 -0.10 -5.66 13.79
C LEU A 120 -0.11 -7.16 13.57
N VAL A 121 0.31 -7.90 14.59
CA VAL A 121 0.32 -9.38 14.56
C VAL A 121 -0.70 -9.88 15.59
N ARG A 122 -1.61 -10.74 15.15
CA ARG A 122 -2.48 -11.46 16.09
C ARG A 122 -1.61 -12.43 16.89
N LYS A 123 -1.59 -12.25 18.20
CA LYS A 123 -0.98 -13.22 19.11
C LYS A 123 -2.04 -14.23 19.49
N HIS A 124 -1.87 -15.46 19.02
CA HIS A 124 -2.66 -16.61 19.44
C HIS A 124 -1.81 -17.41 20.42
N SER A 125 -2.31 -17.70 21.60
CA SER A 125 -1.75 -18.78 22.42
C SER A 125 -2.43 -20.07 21.99
N SER A 126 -1.68 -21.00 21.39
CA SER A 126 -2.18 -22.37 21.29
C SER A 126 -2.21 -22.94 22.69
N LEU A 127 -3.39 -23.06 23.28
CA LEU A 127 -3.54 -23.88 24.47
C LEU A 127 -3.19 -25.30 24.05
N LYS A 128 -2.22 -25.93 24.73
CA LYS A 128 -2.02 -27.36 24.57
C LYS A 128 -3.34 -28.06 24.91
N PRO A 129 -3.71 -29.16 24.23
CA PRO A 129 -4.86 -29.95 24.62
C PRO A 129 -4.83 -30.18 26.13
N MET A 130 -5.98 -30.05 26.81
CA MET A 130 -6.03 -30.33 28.25
C MET A 130 -5.44 -31.71 28.49
N LEU A 131 -4.45 -31.78 29.38
CA LEU A 131 -3.92 -33.08 29.78
C LEU A 131 -5.03 -33.81 30.53
N SER A 132 -5.40 -34.99 30.06
CA SER A 132 -6.12 -35.95 30.89
C SER A 132 -5.25 -36.35 32.08
N GLU A 133 -5.88 -36.78 33.17
CA GLU A 133 -5.17 -37.28 34.35
C GLU A 133 -4.16 -38.38 33.99
N ASP A 134 -4.52 -39.25 33.04
CA ASP A 134 -3.63 -40.29 32.51
C ASP A 134 -2.37 -39.73 31.83
N ASN A 135 -2.52 -38.64 31.06
CA ASN A 135 -1.39 -37.99 30.42
C ASN A 135 -0.48 -37.29 31.44
N VAL A 136 -1.04 -36.79 32.55
CA VAL A 136 -0.24 -36.24 33.66
C VAL A 136 0.60 -37.34 34.31
N LYS A 137 0.00 -38.50 34.62
CA LYS A 137 0.69 -39.64 35.23
C LYS A 137 1.83 -40.16 34.35
N LYS A 138 1.59 -40.34 33.04
CA LYS A 138 2.62 -40.78 32.09
C LYS A 138 3.78 -39.81 31.99
N ARG A 139 3.51 -38.51 31.98
CA ARG A 139 4.57 -37.49 31.96
C ARG A 139 5.37 -37.45 33.25
N LEU A 140 4.71 -37.63 34.40
CA LEU A 140 5.39 -37.71 35.69
C LEU A 140 6.32 -38.93 35.74
N GLN A 141 5.84 -40.10 35.34
CA GLN A 141 6.66 -41.32 35.25
C GLN A 141 7.86 -41.14 34.32
N TYR A 142 7.66 -40.53 33.15
CA TYR A 142 8.74 -40.20 32.23
C TYR A 142 9.75 -39.22 32.83
N ALA A 143 9.31 -38.19 33.56
CA ALA A 143 10.24 -37.25 34.21
C ALA A 143 11.07 -37.94 35.32
N LEU A 144 10.44 -38.82 36.09
CA LEU A 144 11.09 -39.57 37.15
C LEU A 144 12.13 -40.57 36.62
N SER A 145 11.97 -41.10 35.40
CA SER A 145 12.96 -42.01 34.80
C SER A 145 14.30 -41.36 34.45
N PHE A 146 14.40 -40.02 34.43
CA PHE A 146 15.67 -39.30 34.25
C PHE A 146 16.30 -38.85 35.57
N ALA A 147 15.59 -39.03 36.69
CA ALA A 147 16.05 -38.62 38.02
C ALA A 147 16.60 -39.79 38.86
N ASN A 148 16.56 -41.01 38.32
CA ASN A 148 17.16 -42.23 38.88
C ASN A 148 18.43 -42.63 38.14
#